data_AF-A0A6M3KMU0-F1
#
_entry.id   AF-A0A6M3KMU0-F1
#
_cell.length_a   1.000
_cell.length_b   1.000
_cell.length_c   1.000
_cell.angle_alpha   90.00
_cell.angle_beta   90.00
_cell.angle_gamma   90.00
#
_symmetry.space_group_name_H-M   'P 1'
#
loop_
_entity.id
_entity.type
_entity.pdbx_description
1 polymer ?
#
loop_
_entity_poly.entity_id
_entity_poly.type
_entity_poly.pdbx_seq_one_letter_code
_entity_poly.pdbx_strand_id
1 'polypeptide(L)'
;MAGYKSVSFDPDEAAAASDLASAASDAASKAIGYASGASNAASAASVKAAAASSKIAAQSSAWEAGGGIELGRRNAIINGGMDVWQRGTVTLTSPANNTYFLDRFVVVHSMGDGTFNLLQSAETPAVGFPFNYSLQLDCTAAESAVAAGERAAFRYKIEGFDFKRFEGETATLSFWVKAVKTGIYCVAFYNAAGNKAYVVEYTINSASTWEKKTATLTFNSGGTFLYTTGIGLYIEWIIMVGSNFHTTAEAWQSGNYLATSNQVNGLDSTDNNFWLTGVQLELGSVATPFEVRPFAQELDLASRYAQASSVKSVNGVIWVPFRTQMRAAPTVTPSAGSSGDITADGFTLTHNTAAALTYLATSEL
;
A
#
# COMPACT_ATOMS: atom_id res chain seq x y z
N MET A 1 -59.04 -68.39 -74.01
CA MET A 1 -58.57 -67.62 -72.83
C MET A 1 -57.06 -67.54 -72.90
N ALA A 2 -56.51 -66.36 -72.63
CA ALA A 2 -55.23 -65.86 -73.13
C ALA A 2 -53.97 -66.67 -72.75
N GLY A 3 -53.04 -66.79 -73.69
CA GLY A 3 -51.72 -67.38 -73.46
C GLY A 3 -50.82 -66.47 -72.61
N TYR A 4 -50.18 -67.05 -71.60
CA TYR A 4 -49.18 -66.37 -70.79
C TYR A 4 -47.93 -66.08 -71.63
N LYS A 5 -47.65 -64.80 -71.89
CA LYS A 5 -46.29 -64.38 -72.31
C LYS A 5 -45.37 -64.60 -71.11
N SER A 6 -44.37 -65.47 -71.25
CA SER A 6 -43.26 -65.53 -70.30
C SER A 6 -42.53 -64.20 -70.35
N VAL A 7 -42.63 -63.41 -69.29
CA VAL A 7 -41.79 -62.23 -69.09
C VAL A 7 -40.41 -62.77 -68.72
N SER A 8 -39.50 -62.83 -69.69
CA SER A 8 -38.08 -63.06 -69.38
C SER A 8 -37.60 -61.84 -68.62
N PHE A 9 -37.27 -62.01 -67.33
CA PHE A 9 -36.54 -60.99 -66.60
C PHE A 9 -35.16 -60.87 -67.25
N ASP A 10 -34.85 -59.68 -67.74
CA ASP A 10 -33.53 -59.40 -68.27
C ASP A 10 -32.54 -59.37 -67.09
N PRO A 11 -31.60 -60.30 -66.99
CA PRO A 11 -30.62 -60.32 -65.90
C PRO A 11 -29.78 -59.04 -65.86
N ASP A 12 -29.65 -58.32 -66.98
CA ASP A 12 -28.95 -57.03 -67.05
C ASP A 12 -29.73 -55.92 -66.32
N GLU A 13 -31.07 -55.98 -66.32
CA GLU A 13 -31.95 -55.02 -65.63
C GLU A 13 -31.93 -55.24 -64.10
N ALA A 14 -31.84 -56.50 -63.67
CA ALA A 14 -31.67 -56.86 -62.25
C ALA A 14 -30.28 -56.49 -61.70
N ALA A 15 -29.22 -56.66 -62.52
CA ALA A 15 -27.87 -56.22 -62.18
C ALA A 15 -27.80 -54.68 -62.06
N ALA A 16 -28.40 -53.94 -63.01
CA ALA A 16 -28.46 -52.49 -62.95
C ALA A 16 -29.21 -51.95 -61.71
N ALA A 17 -30.29 -52.62 -61.28
CA ALA A 17 -31.00 -52.27 -60.05
C ALA A 17 -30.16 -52.51 -58.78
N SER A 18 -29.37 -53.60 -58.76
CA SER A 18 -28.43 -53.89 -57.67
C SER A 18 -27.29 -52.87 -57.59
N ASP A 19 -26.73 -52.47 -58.74
CA ASP A 19 -25.67 -51.45 -58.83
C ASP A 19 -26.18 -50.07 -58.42
N LEU A 20 -27.43 -49.73 -58.76
CA LEU A 20 -28.05 -48.49 -58.30
C LEU A 20 -28.26 -48.48 -56.78
N ALA A 21 -28.67 -49.61 -56.21
CA ALA A 21 -28.86 -49.76 -54.77
C ALA A 21 -27.54 -49.69 -53.99
N SER A 22 -26.45 -50.28 -54.50
CA SER A 22 -25.13 -50.19 -53.90
C SER A 22 -24.58 -48.76 -53.96
N ALA A 23 -24.71 -48.08 -55.10
CA ALA A 23 -24.33 -46.67 -55.26
C ALA A 23 -25.10 -45.74 -54.30
N ALA A 24 -26.40 -45.99 -54.09
CA ALA A 24 -27.22 -45.24 -53.14
C ALA A 24 -26.77 -45.47 -51.68
N SER A 25 -26.44 -46.70 -51.32
CA SER A 25 -25.91 -47.07 -50.00
C SER A 25 -24.55 -46.41 -49.72
N ASP A 26 -23.66 -46.39 -50.70
CA ASP A 26 -22.36 -45.73 -50.60
C ASP A 26 -22.50 -44.21 -50.46
N ALA A 27 -23.40 -43.59 -51.22
CA ALA A 27 -23.71 -42.17 -51.11
C ALA A 27 -24.27 -41.79 -49.72
N ALA A 28 -25.17 -42.61 -49.17
CA ALA A 28 -25.71 -42.42 -47.82
C ALA A 28 -24.62 -42.55 -46.74
N SER A 29 -23.76 -43.57 -46.85
CA SER A 29 -22.65 -43.79 -45.93
C SER A 29 -21.66 -42.61 -45.94
N LYS A 30 -21.36 -42.08 -47.14
CA LYS A 30 -20.49 -40.91 -47.31
C LYS A 30 -21.11 -39.63 -46.72
N ALA A 31 -22.42 -39.43 -46.88
CA ALA A 31 -23.16 -38.31 -46.28
C ALA A 31 -23.13 -38.35 -44.74
N ILE A 32 -23.29 -39.54 -44.14
CA ILE A 32 -23.15 -39.74 -42.69
C ILE A 32 -21.71 -39.42 -42.23
N GLY A 33 -20.70 -39.83 -42.99
CA GLY A 33 -19.30 -39.47 -42.74
C GLY A 33 -19.05 -37.96 -42.75
N TYR A 34 -19.62 -37.24 -43.73
CA TYR A 34 -19.52 -35.77 -43.77
C TYR A 34 -20.25 -35.10 -42.60
N ALA A 35 -21.45 -35.56 -42.26
CA ALA A 35 -22.23 -35.00 -41.15
C ALA A 35 -21.54 -35.21 -39.78
N SER A 36 -20.97 -36.40 -39.55
CA SER A 36 -20.20 -36.72 -38.35
C SER A 36 -18.86 -35.97 -38.28
N GLY A 37 -18.18 -35.77 -39.41
CA GLY A 37 -17.01 -34.90 -39.50
C GLY A 37 -17.35 -33.45 -39.13
N ALA A 38 -18.48 -32.93 -39.62
CA ALA A 38 -18.95 -31.58 -39.33
C ALA A 38 -19.34 -31.41 -37.85
N SER A 39 -20.04 -32.38 -37.25
CA SER A 39 -20.41 -32.34 -35.83
C SER A 39 -19.19 -32.42 -34.91
N ASN A 40 -18.20 -33.24 -35.25
CA ASN A 40 -16.93 -33.33 -34.52
C ASN A 40 -16.14 -32.01 -34.62
N ALA A 41 -16.10 -31.39 -35.79
CA ALA A 41 -15.45 -30.09 -35.99
C ALA A 41 -16.15 -28.97 -35.19
N ALA A 42 -17.48 -28.93 -35.18
CA ALA A 42 -18.25 -27.99 -34.38
C ALA A 42 -18.03 -28.19 -32.87
N SER A 43 -18.00 -29.44 -32.41
CA SER A 43 -17.68 -29.79 -31.02
C SER A 43 -16.28 -29.34 -30.63
N ALA A 44 -15.28 -29.61 -31.46
CA ALA A 44 -13.90 -29.17 -31.24
C ALA A 44 -13.77 -27.63 -31.21
N ALA A 45 -14.52 -26.92 -32.06
CA ALA A 45 -14.57 -25.46 -32.05
C ALA A 45 -15.18 -24.92 -30.74
N SER A 46 -16.27 -25.53 -30.26
CA SER A 46 -16.91 -25.14 -28.99
C SER A 46 -15.99 -25.34 -27.78
N VAL A 47 -15.24 -26.46 -27.73
CA VAL A 47 -14.25 -26.73 -26.68
C VAL A 47 -13.11 -25.72 -26.71
N LYS A 48 -12.61 -25.36 -27.90
CA LYS A 48 -11.58 -24.33 -28.06
C LYS A 48 -12.08 -22.95 -27.60
N ALA A 49 -13.32 -22.58 -27.93
CA ALA A 49 -13.93 -21.33 -27.50
C ALA A 49 -14.12 -21.26 -25.97
N ALA A 50 -14.57 -22.36 -25.36
CA ALA A 50 -14.69 -22.46 -23.90
C ALA A 50 -13.32 -22.35 -23.21
N ALA A 51 -12.30 -23.02 -23.74
CA ALA A 51 -10.92 -22.93 -23.23
C ALA A 51 -10.30 -21.54 -23.41
N ALA A 52 -10.63 -20.83 -24.50
CA ALA A 52 -10.21 -19.44 -24.68
C ALA A 52 -10.91 -18.52 -23.66
N SER A 53 -12.21 -18.70 -23.45
CA SER A 53 -13.00 -17.92 -22.49
C SER A 53 -12.50 -18.10 -21.06
N SER A 54 -12.16 -19.33 -20.66
CA SER A 54 -11.61 -19.60 -19.33
C SER A 54 -10.20 -19.02 -19.14
N LYS A 55 -9.35 -19.02 -20.18
CA LYS A 55 -8.05 -18.35 -20.14
C LYS A 55 -8.19 -16.84 -20.00
N ILE A 56 -9.12 -16.23 -20.73
CA ILE A 56 -9.42 -14.79 -20.63
C ILE A 56 -9.91 -14.47 -19.21
N ALA A 57 -10.82 -15.27 -18.65
CA ALA A 57 -11.32 -15.08 -17.28
C ALA A 57 -10.23 -15.25 -16.21
N ALA A 58 -9.30 -16.20 -16.40
CA ALA A 58 -8.16 -16.38 -15.50
C ALA A 58 -7.14 -15.24 -15.63
N GLN A 59 -6.95 -14.69 -16.84
CA GLN A 59 -6.09 -13.53 -17.06
C GLN A 59 -6.73 -12.25 -16.50
N SER A 60 -8.05 -12.06 -16.64
CA SER A 60 -8.75 -10.91 -16.06
C SER A 60 -8.74 -10.96 -14.54
N SER A 61 -8.97 -12.12 -13.93
CA SER A 61 -8.88 -12.25 -12.48
C SER A 61 -7.46 -12.06 -11.94
N ALA A 62 -6.43 -12.52 -12.67
CA ALA A 62 -5.04 -12.24 -12.34
C ALA A 62 -4.68 -10.75 -12.49
N TRP A 63 -5.25 -10.06 -13.48
CA TRP A 63 -5.09 -8.62 -13.69
C TRP A 63 -5.76 -7.79 -12.58
N GLU A 64 -6.97 -8.15 -12.19
CA GLU A 64 -7.70 -7.54 -11.06
C GLU A 64 -6.99 -7.80 -9.73
N ALA A 65 -6.52 -9.03 -9.50
CA ALA A 65 -5.71 -9.36 -8.32
C ALA A 65 -4.34 -8.64 -8.32
N GLY A 66 -3.84 -8.24 -9.50
CA GLY A 66 -2.64 -7.44 -9.68
C GLY A 66 -2.84 -5.92 -9.57
N GLY A 67 -4.06 -5.46 -9.24
CA GLY A 67 -4.37 -4.04 -9.01
C GLY A 67 -4.84 -3.25 -10.24
N GLY A 68 -5.20 -3.91 -11.35
CA GLY A 68 -5.77 -3.23 -12.52
C GLY A 68 -4.89 -2.12 -13.12
N ILE A 69 -5.45 -1.28 -14.01
CA ILE A 69 -4.83 0.02 -14.35
C ILE A 69 -5.31 1.02 -13.28
N GLU A 70 -4.67 1.05 -12.12
CA GLU A 70 -4.84 2.20 -11.23
C GLU A 70 -4.18 3.42 -11.88
N LEU A 71 -4.99 4.36 -12.37
CA LEU A 71 -4.51 5.65 -12.86
C LEU A 71 -4.04 6.47 -11.64
N GLY A 72 -2.78 6.30 -11.25
CA GLY A 72 -2.18 7.02 -10.12
C GLY A 72 -1.22 6.17 -9.30
N ARG A 73 -0.91 6.64 -8.08
CA ARG A 73 -0.07 5.94 -7.10
C ARG A 73 -0.92 4.91 -6.35
N ARG A 74 -0.62 3.62 -6.47
CA ARG A 74 -1.35 2.56 -5.74
C ARG A 74 -1.21 2.74 -4.24
N ASN A 75 0.03 2.85 -3.79
CA ASN A 75 0.37 3.05 -2.40
C ASN A 75 0.08 4.52 -2.00
N ALA A 76 -0.77 4.74 -1.00
CA ALA A 76 -1.01 6.09 -0.47
C ALA A 76 0.16 6.61 0.38
N ILE A 77 1.04 5.72 0.82
CA ILE A 77 2.17 6.03 1.68
C ILE A 77 3.32 6.55 0.82
N ILE A 78 3.70 7.78 1.10
CA ILE A 78 4.95 8.38 0.65
C ILE A 78 6.04 7.93 1.62
N ASN A 79 7.17 7.51 1.06
CA ASN A 79 8.38 7.02 1.69
C ASN A 79 8.18 5.71 2.48
N GLY A 80 7.24 4.86 2.06
CA GLY A 80 6.95 3.60 2.75
C GLY A 80 8.13 2.62 2.83
N GLY A 81 9.11 2.75 1.92
CA GLY A 81 10.36 1.97 1.90
C GLY A 81 11.51 2.59 2.71
N MET A 82 11.31 3.78 3.30
CA MET A 82 12.28 4.47 4.16
C MET A 82 13.55 4.99 3.44
N ASP A 83 13.49 5.16 2.12
CA ASP A 83 14.62 5.57 1.27
C ASP A 83 14.84 7.09 1.21
N VAL A 84 13.92 7.92 1.72
CA VAL A 84 14.02 9.38 1.63
C VAL A 84 14.16 10.01 3.03
N TRP A 85 15.17 10.84 3.24
CA TRP A 85 15.43 11.55 4.51
C TRP A 85 16.10 12.91 4.27
N GLN A 86 15.34 13.88 3.77
CA GLN A 86 15.88 15.20 3.39
C GLN A 86 16.48 15.96 4.56
N ARG A 87 16.07 15.67 5.80
CA ARG A 87 16.62 16.27 7.02
C ARG A 87 18.09 15.87 7.30
N GLY A 88 18.57 14.78 6.72
CA GLY A 88 19.98 14.34 6.79
C GLY A 88 20.41 13.69 8.10
N THR A 89 19.68 13.87 9.21
CA THR A 89 19.95 13.18 10.48
C THR A 89 19.56 11.71 10.39
N VAL A 90 20.49 10.79 10.69
CA VAL A 90 20.27 9.33 10.66
C VAL A 90 19.95 8.72 12.03
N THR A 91 20.15 9.49 13.10
CA THR A 91 19.82 9.10 14.48
C THR A 91 19.24 10.29 15.23
N LEU A 92 18.08 10.11 15.85
CA LEU A 92 17.52 11.07 16.80
C LEU A 92 17.60 10.48 18.19
N THR A 93 18.31 11.17 19.09
CA THR A 93 18.41 10.80 20.49
C THR A 93 17.27 11.42 21.27
N SER A 94 16.48 10.59 21.97
CA SER A 94 15.34 11.02 22.81
C SER A 94 14.47 12.09 22.12
N PRO A 95 13.91 11.80 20.93
CA PRO A 95 13.18 12.80 20.16
C PRO A 95 11.97 13.31 20.95
N ALA A 96 11.68 14.62 20.80
CA ALA A 96 10.47 15.20 21.34
C ALA A 96 9.22 14.55 20.72
N ASN A 97 8.08 14.63 21.41
CA ASN A 97 6.80 14.18 20.87
C ASN A 97 6.47 14.88 19.54
N ASN A 98 5.86 14.14 18.60
CA ASN A 98 5.45 14.63 17.28
C ASN A 98 6.63 15.12 16.41
N THR A 99 7.80 14.52 16.60
CA THR A 99 9.00 14.78 15.77
C THR A 99 8.94 13.96 14.48
N TYR A 100 9.13 14.64 13.36
CA TYR A 100 9.28 14.01 12.04
C TYR A 100 10.68 13.44 11.88
N PHE A 101 10.77 12.25 11.29
CA PHE A 101 12.03 11.60 10.96
C PHE A 101 12.07 11.22 9.47
N LEU A 102 12.48 10.00 9.09
CA LEU A 102 12.54 9.51 7.69
C LEU A 102 11.26 9.94 6.95
N ASP A 103 11.41 10.91 6.05
CA ASP A 103 10.39 11.92 5.73
C ASP A 103 8.96 11.38 5.75
N ARG A 104 8.04 12.15 6.37
CA ARG A 104 6.61 11.85 6.62
C ARG A 104 6.31 10.96 7.83
N PHE A 105 7.24 10.12 8.26
CA PHE A 105 7.05 9.31 9.47
C PHE A 105 7.31 10.14 10.73
N VAL A 106 6.41 10.01 11.69
CA VAL A 106 6.41 10.78 12.94
C VAL A 106 6.49 9.82 14.10
N VAL A 107 7.29 10.18 15.10
CA VAL A 107 7.15 9.53 16.41
C VAL A 107 6.19 10.30 17.28
N VAL A 108 5.28 9.58 17.92
CA VAL A 108 4.33 10.17 18.87
C VAL A 108 4.46 9.43 20.18
N HIS A 109 4.62 10.21 21.25
CA HIS A 109 4.69 9.64 22.57
C HIS A 109 4.29 10.63 23.65
N SER A 110 3.85 10.07 24.76
CA SER A 110 3.63 10.73 26.03
C SER A 110 3.83 9.66 27.09
N MET A 111 5.01 9.63 27.68
CA MET A 111 5.39 8.67 28.72
C MET A 111 6.21 9.38 29.81
N GLY A 112 6.19 8.83 31.02
CA GLY A 112 6.91 9.38 32.17
C GLY A 112 8.38 8.98 32.22
N ASP A 113 8.65 7.68 32.16
CA ASP A 113 9.98 7.11 32.47
C ASP A 113 10.70 6.57 31.24
N GLY A 114 9.94 6.07 30.25
CA GLY A 114 10.52 5.52 29.03
C GLY A 114 11.27 6.53 28.18
N THR A 115 12.37 6.09 27.57
CA THR A 115 13.09 6.85 26.55
C THR A 115 13.56 5.93 25.45
N PHE A 116 13.73 6.48 24.24
CA PHE A 116 14.24 5.72 23.10
C PHE A 116 14.95 6.63 22.11
N ASN A 117 15.74 6.02 21.23
CA ASN A 117 16.30 6.65 20.04
C ASN A 117 15.52 6.22 18.79
N LEU A 118 15.61 7.02 17.73
CA LEU A 118 15.20 6.62 16.39
C LEU A 118 16.42 6.51 15.49
N LEU A 119 16.46 5.47 14.66
CA LEU A 119 17.55 5.23 13.74
C LEU A 119 17.03 4.93 12.34
N GLN A 120 17.75 5.43 11.34
CA GLN A 120 17.72 4.86 10.00
C GLN A 120 18.59 3.61 10.02
N SER A 121 17.96 2.45 10.09
CA SER A 121 18.69 1.18 10.14
C SER A 121 18.87 0.60 8.74
N ALA A 122 20.04 0.03 8.45
CA ALA A 122 20.26 -0.77 7.26
C ALA A 122 19.75 -2.22 7.42
N GLU A 123 19.20 -2.56 8.60
CA GLU A 123 18.57 -3.84 8.81
C GLU A 123 17.18 -3.88 8.16
N THR A 124 16.99 -4.80 7.22
CA THR A 124 15.76 -4.94 6.44
C THR A 124 15.38 -6.42 6.25
N PRO A 125 14.13 -6.72 5.84
CA PRO A 125 13.73 -8.09 5.52
C PRO A 125 14.63 -8.73 4.45
N ALA A 126 15.11 -9.95 4.69
CA ALA A 126 15.92 -10.69 3.72
C ALA A 126 15.12 -11.25 2.53
N VAL A 127 13.79 -11.22 2.60
CA VAL A 127 12.87 -11.73 1.57
C VAL A 127 11.83 -10.66 1.24
N GLY A 128 11.25 -10.75 0.04
CA GLY A 128 10.35 -9.73 -0.48
C GLY A 128 11.09 -8.71 -1.34
N PHE A 129 10.70 -7.43 -1.24
CA PHE A 129 11.38 -6.36 -1.95
C PHE A 129 12.70 -6.01 -1.22
N PRO A 130 13.82 -5.76 -1.93
CA PRO A 130 15.08 -5.39 -1.31
C PRO A 130 15.07 -3.94 -0.82
N PHE A 131 14.48 -3.71 0.36
CA PHE A 131 14.54 -2.41 1.04
C PHE A 131 15.97 -2.08 1.47
N ASN A 132 16.39 -0.83 1.31
CA ASN A 132 17.70 -0.38 1.77
C ASN A 132 17.70 -0.03 3.27
N TYR A 133 16.57 0.46 3.77
CA TYR A 133 16.47 0.99 5.13
C TYR A 133 15.18 0.59 5.84
N SER A 134 15.20 0.70 7.16
CA SER A 134 14.04 0.64 8.03
C SER A 134 14.07 1.75 9.09
N LEU A 135 12.89 2.09 9.58
CA LEU A 135 12.73 2.94 10.74
C LEU A 135 12.85 2.07 11.99
N GLN A 136 13.87 2.33 12.82
CA GLN A 136 14.08 1.64 14.10
C GLN A 136 13.74 2.57 15.27
N LEU A 137 13.02 2.04 16.26
CA LEU A 137 13.00 2.52 17.63
C LEU A 137 13.93 1.64 18.47
N ASP A 138 14.81 2.28 19.21
CA ASP A 138 15.79 1.66 20.11
C ASP A 138 15.54 2.10 21.55
N CYS A 139 15.04 1.20 22.42
CA CYS A 139 14.65 1.55 23.78
C CYS A 139 15.88 1.80 24.66
N THR A 140 15.99 3.00 25.23
CA THR A 140 17.13 3.42 26.06
C THR A 140 16.82 3.50 27.55
N ALA A 141 15.53 3.63 27.90
CA ALA A 141 15.04 3.46 29.26
C ALA A 141 13.66 2.81 29.20
N ALA A 142 13.43 1.83 30.06
CA ALA A 142 12.19 1.08 30.07
C ALA A 142 11.02 1.91 30.62
N GLU A 143 9.88 1.86 29.95
CA GLU A 143 8.58 2.25 30.49
C GLU A 143 7.91 0.99 31.02
N SER A 144 8.06 0.68 32.31
CA SER A 144 7.54 -0.58 32.88
C SER A 144 6.14 -0.45 33.50
N ALA A 145 5.71 0.78 33.80
CA ALA A 145 4.48 1.06 34.54
C ALA A 145 3.56 2.01 33.76
N VAL A 146 3.04 1.52 32.65
CA VAL A 146 2.22 2.31 31.71
C VAL A 146 0.96 2.86 32.39
N ALA A 147 0.90 4.18 32.54
CA ALA A 147 -0.28 4.88 33.02
C ALA A 147 -1.36 4.97 31.95
N ALA A 148 -2.61 5.14 32.37
CA ALA A 148 -3.77 5.04 31.47
C ALA A 148 -3.75 6.01 30.28
N GLY A 149 -3.10 7.17 30.41
CA GLY A 149 -3.02 8.21 29.37
C GLY A 149 -1.73 8.20 28.55
N GLU A 150 -0.87 7.19 28.71
CA GLU A 150 0.43 7.14 28.05
C GLU A 150 0.38 6.43 26.70
N ARG A 151 1.37 6.72 25.84
CA ARG A 151 1.57 6.02 24.57
C ARG A 151 2.95 6.21 24.00
N ALA A 152 3.34 5.29 23.12
CA ALA A 152 4.46 5.39 22.20
C ALA A 152 4.10 4.71 20.88
N ALA A 153 4.32 5.38 19.75
CA ALA A 153 3.97 4.85 18.45
C ALA A 153 4.73 5.52 17.31
N PHE A 154 4.75 4.84 16.16
CA PHE A 154 5.00 5.48 14.87
C PHE A 154 3.68 5.88 14.24
N ARG A 155 3.65 7.08 13.67
CA ARG A 155 2.47 7.65 13.03
C ARG A 155 2.77 8.08 11.61
N TYR A 156 1.82 7.81 10.72
CA TYR A 156 1.75 8.37 9.38
C TYR A 156 0.49 9.21 9.23
N LYS A 157 0.59 10.37 8.59
CA LYS A 157 -0.52 11.30 8.35
C LYS A 157 -0.82 11.36 6.86
N ILE A 158 -1.90 10.72 6.43
CA ILE A 158 -2.35 10.77 5.03
C ILE A 158 -3.07 12.11 4.81
N GLU A 159 -2.66 12.86 3.78
CA GLU A 159 -3.35 14.09 3.38
C GLU A 159 -4.74 13.77 2.82
N GLY A 160 -5.71 14.64 3.06
CA GLY A 160 -7.10 14.42 2.66
C GLY A 160 -7.29 14.18 1.17
N PHE A 161 -6.51 14.86 0.31
CA PHE A 161 -6.52 14.60 -1.13
C PHE A 161 -6.15 13.15 -1.48
N ASP A 162 -5.20 12.57 -0.75
CA ASP A 162 -4.78 11.17 -0.94
C ASP A 162 -5.74 10.19 -0.27
N PHE A 163 -6.33 10.58 0.87
CA PHE A 163 -7.29 9.75 1.59
C PHE A 163 -8.64 9.62 0.86
N LYS A 164 -9.08 10.65 0.12
CA LYS A 164 -10.42 10.72 -0.50
C LYS A 164 -10.82 9.47 -1.28
N ARG A 165 -9.87 8.80 -1.95
CA ARG A 165 -10.15 7.59 -2.75
C ARG A 165 -10.54 6.36 -1.92
N PHE A 166 -10.27 6.37 -0.62
CA PHE A 166 -10.55 5.26 0.28
C PHE A 166 -11.93 5.36 0.94
N GLU A 167 -12.55 6.54 0.97
CA GLU A 167 -13.84 6.74 1.63
C GLU A 167 -14.92 5.80 1.06
N GLY A 168 -15.52 4.98 1.92
CA GLY A 168 -16.52 3.98 1.54
C GLY A 168 -15.94 2.70 0.93
N GLU A 169 -14.65 2.66 0.63
CA GLU A 169 -13.99 1.55 -0.05
C GLU A 169 -13.27 0.60 0.92
N THR A 170 -13.04 -0.62 0.45
CA THR A 170 -12.15 -1.57 1.14
C THR A 170 -10.71 -1.33 0.72
N ALA A 171 -9.81 -1.34 1.69
CA ALA A 171 -8.40 -1.13 1.50
C ALA A 171 -7.59 -2.11 2.35
N THR A 172 -6.37 -2.36 1.92
CA THR A 172 -5.41 -3.18 2.64
C THR A 172 -4.15 -2.39 2.95
N LEU A 173 -3.81 -2.31 4.24
CA LEU A 173 -2.49 -1.93 4.71
C LEU A 173 -1.59 -3.17 4.75
N SER A 174 -0.38 -3.08 4.21
CA SER A 174 0.67 -4.07 4.38
C SER A 174 1.97 -3.41 4.81
N PHE A 175 2.75 -4.11 5.63
CA PHE A 175 4.02 -3.61 6.16
C PHE A 175 4.91 -4.74 6.61
N TRP A 176 6.21 -4.51 6.64
CA TRP A 176 7.17 -5.35 7.31
C TRP A 176 7.43 -4.80 8.69
N VAL A 177 7.43 -5.69 9.69
CA VAL A 177 7.74 -5.35 11.08
C VAL A 177 8.69 -6.39 11.66
N LYS A 178 9.57 -5.93 12.53
CA LYS A 178 10.40 -6.75 13.41
C LYS A 178 10.33 -6.13 14.81
N ALA A 179 10.23 -6.95 15.84
CA ALA A 179 10.33 -6.49 17.22
C ALA A 179 11.01 -7.54 18.08
N VAL A 180 11.72 -7.12 19.13
CA VAL A 180 12.32 -8.05 20.10
C VAL A 180 11.24 -8.66 20.99
N LYS A 181 10.35 -7.83 21.51
CA LYS A 181 9.22 -8.26 22.33
C LYS A 181 8.13 -8.86 21.45
N THR A 182 7.87 -10.16 21.61
CA THR A 182 6.77 -10.86 20.94
C THR A 182 5.42 -10.59 21.61
N GLY A 183 4.33 -10.88 20.89
CA GLY A 183 2.97 -10.73 21.39
C GLY A 183 2.09 -9.92 20.45
N ILE A 184 0.92 -9.50 20.93
CA ILE A 184 -0.07 -8.74 20.16
C ILE A 184 0.30 -7.26 20.18
N TYR A 185 0.45 -6.70 19.00
CA TYR A 185 0.56 -5.27 18.74
C TYR A 185 -0.66 -4.81 17.96
N CYS A 186 -0.92 -3.51 17.97
CA CYS A 186 -2.05 -2.90 17.28
C CYS A 186 -1.56 -1.91 16.22
N VAL A 187 -2.34 -1.81 15.14
CA VAL A 187 -2.31 -0.65 14.25
C VAL A 187 -3.69 0.00 14.26
N ALA A 188 -3.72 1.32 14.46
CA ALA A 188 -4.95 2.09 14.50
C ALA A 188 -5.09 2.99 13.28
N PHE A 189 -6.33 3.13 12.83
CA PHE A 189 -6.77 4.05 11.80
C PHE A 189 -7.79 5.00 12.41
N TYR A 190 -7.53 6.30 12.42
CA TYR A 190 -8.46 7.25 13.03
C TYR A 190 -8.45 8.61 12.34
N ASN A 191 -9.55 9.34 12.50
CA ASN A 191 -9.75 10.61 11.81
C ASN A 191 -9.10 11.78 12.55
N ALA A 192 -8.93 12.90 11.85
CA ALA A 192 -8.31 14.11 12.41
C ALA A 192 -9.03 14.67 13.65
N ALA A 193 -10.35 14.47 13.75
CA ALA A 193 -11.15 14.93 14.88
C ALA A 193 -11.01 14.05 16.13
N GLY A 194 -10.36 12.88 16.05
CA GLY A 194 -10.20 11.97 17.18
C GLY A 194 -11.53 11.42 17.71
N ASN A 195 -12.53 11.22 16.85
CA ASN A 195 -13.86 10.76 17.25
C ASN A 195 -14.32 9.49 16.52
N LYS A 196 -13.50 8.97 15.62
CA LYS A 196 -13.65 7.66 14.98
C LYS A 196 -12.31 6.97 14.87
N ALA A 197 -12.24 5.73 15.34
CA ALA A 197 -11.06 4.88 15.27
C ALA A 197 -11.44 3.44 14.88
N TYR A 198 -10.54 2.78 14.17
CA TYR A 198 -10.59 1.34 13.86
C TYR A 198 -9.24 0.74 14.26
N VAL A 199 -9.27 -0.33 15.05
CA VAL A 199 -8.06 -0.97 15.58
C VAL A 199 -7.95 -2.37 15.00
N VAL A 200 -6.75 -2.72 14.53
CA VAL A 200 -6.40 -4.05 14.06
C VAL A 200 -5.29 -4.61 14.94
N GLU A 201 -5.45 -5.85 15.40
CA GLU A 201 -4.40 -6.59 16.10
C GLU A 201 -3.51 -7.34 15.10
N TYR A 202 -2.22 -7.38 15.36
CA TYR A 202 -1.28 -8.28 14.69
C TYR A 202 -0.28 -8.85 15.70
N THR A 203 0.04 -10.13 15.55
CA THR A 203 0.99 -10.81 16.44
C THR A 203 2.40 -10.76 15.86
N ILE A 204 3.38 -10.34 16.67
CA ILE A 204 4.79 -10.65 16.43
C ILE A 204 5.03 -12.08 16.92
N ASN A 205 5.24 -13.00 15.99
CA ASN A 205 5.31 -14.44 16.27
C ASN A 205 6.70 -14.87 16.72
N SER A 206 7.75 -14.24 16.18
CA SER A 206 9.13 -14.58 16.49
C SER A 206 9.93 -13.33 16.82
N ALA A 207 10.62 -13.37 17.96
CA ALA A 207 11.48 -12.28 18.40
C ALA A 207 12.55 -12.00 17.34
N SER A 208 12.83 -10.72 17.12
CA SER A 208 13.92 -10.25 16.26
C SER A 208 13.89 -10.81 14.84
N THR A 209 12.70 -11.18 14.33
CA THR A 209 12.50 -11.72 13.00
C THR A 209 11.60 -10.78 12.19
N TRP A 210 11.97 -10.53 10.93
CA TRP A 210 11.12 -9.75 10.02
C TRP A 210 9.91 -10.57 9.58
N GLU A 211 8.72 -9.99 9.76
CA GLU A 211 7.45 -10.59 9.39
C GLU A 211 6.61 -9.59 8.59
N LYS A 212 6.04 -10.04 7.46
CA LYS A 212 5.07 -9.23 6.73
C LYS A 212 3.71 -9.36 7.40
N LYS A 213 3.06 -8.22 7.65
CA LYS A 213 1.71 -8.13 8.22
C LYS A 213 0.79 -7.41 7.26
N THR A 214 -0.50 -7.70 7.39
CA THR A 214 -1.57 -7.11 6.59
C THR A 214 -2.77 -6.80 7.46
N ALA A 215 -3.46 -5.71 7.16
CA ALA A 215 -4.69 -5.30 7.81
C ALA A 215 -5.66 -4.83 6.71
N THR A 216 -6.83 -5.46 6.60
CA THR A 216 -7.84 -5.11 5.59
C THR A 216 -9.07 -4.59 6.29
N LEU A 217 -9.53 -3.41 5.88
CA LEU A 217 -10.70 -2.75 6.47
C LEU A 217 -11.47 -1.97 5.39
N THR A 218 -12.75 -1.72 5.67
CA THR A 218 -13.57 -0.80 4.89
C THR A 218 -13.62 0.56 5.59
N PHE A 219 -13.32 1.65 4.88
CA PHE A 219 -13.38 3.01 5.42
C PHE A 219 -14.81 3.58 5.36
N ASN A 220 -15.74 2.93 6.06
CA ASN A 220 -17.16 3.29 6.14
C ASN A 220 -17.58 3.69 7.57
N SER A 221 -16.75 4.51 8.22
CA SER A 221 -16.86 4.81 9.66
C SER A 221 -18.10 5.61 10.08
N GLY A 222 -18.80 6.24 9.14
CA GLY A 222 -19.82 7.26 9.41
C GLY A 222 -19.29 8.53 10.11
N GLY A 223 -17.96 8.70 10.16
CA GLY A 223 -17.29 9.87 10.72
C GLY A 223 -17.09 11.01 9.73
N THR A 224 -16.56 12.12 10.23
CA THR A 224 -16.11 13.24 9.38
C THR A 224 -14.62 13.09 9.08
N PHE A 225 -14.28 13.01 7.80
CA PHE A 225 -12.91 12.96 7.30
C PHE A 225 -12.63 14.21 6.46
N LEU A 226 -11.36 14.59 6.36
CA LEU A 226 -10.94 15.72 5.53
C LEU A 226 -10.50 15.21 4.16
N TYR A 227 -10.89 15.91 3.10
CA TYR A 227 -10.64 15.49 1.71
C TYR A 227 -9.83 16.52 0.90
N THR A 228 -9.17 17.44 1.59
CA THR A 228 -8.35 18.52 1.02
C THR A 228 -6.94 18.49 1.62
N THR A 229 -6.37 19.64 1.99
CA THR A 229 -5.00 19.77 2.51
C THR A 229 -4.83 19.39 3.98
N GLY A 230 -5.91 19.06 4.67
CA GLY A 230 -5.88 18.60 6.06
C GLY A 230 -5.51 17.12 6.17
N ILE A 231 -5.46 16.62 7.40
CA ILE A 231 -5.21 15.21 7.69
C ILE A 231 -6.49 14.42 7.37
N GLY A 232 -6.43 13.60 6.32
CA GLY A 232 -7.52 12.68 6.00
C GLY A 232 -7.57 11.54 7.00
N LEU A 233 -6.43 10.90 7.23
CA LEU A 233 -6.34 9.72 8.08
C LEU A 233 -5.01 9.66 8.84
N TYR A 234 -5.07 9.28 10.11
CA TYR A 234 -3.91 8.81 10.85
C TYR A 234 -3.81 7.29 10.76
N ILE A 235 -2.60 6.80 10.51
CA ILE A 235 -2.22 5.40 10.74
C ILE A 235 -1.17 5.39 11.84
N GLU A 236 -1.37 4.56 12.87
CA GLU A 236 -0.48 4.54 14.03
C GLU A 236 -0.15 3.10 14.44
N TRP A 237 1.14 2.75 14.36
CA TRP A 237 1.68 1.46 14.82
C TRP A 237 2.06 1.60 16.29
N ILE A 238 1.28 0.94 17.15
CA ILE A 238 1.37 1.11 18.60
C ILE A 238 2.51 0.25 19.14
N ILE A 239 3.45 0.89 19.83
CA ILE A 239 4.57 0.21 20.48
C ILE A 239 4.24 0.01 21.97
N MET A 240 3.59 1.00 22.59
CA MET A 240 3.06 0.95 23.94
C MET A 240 1.85 1.87 24.04
N VAL A 241 0.86 1.52 24.85
CA VAL A 241 -0.29 2.40 25.13
C VAL A 241 -0.95 2.09 26.46
N GLY A 242 -1.51 3.11 27.09
CA GLY A 242 -2.33 3.03 28.29
C GLY A 242 -3.80 2.72 28.02
N SER A 243 -4.49 2.30 29.08
CA SER A 243 -5.85 1.77 29.02
C SER A 243 -6.94 2.75 28.58
N ASN A 244 -6.72 4.07 28.63
CA ASN A 244 -7.70 5.05 28.15
C ASN A 244 -7.91 4.97 26.63
N PHE A 245 -6.95 4.39 25.90
CA PHE A 245 -7.00 4.26 24.44
C PHE A 245 -7.42 2.86 23.97
N HIS A 246 -7.86 2.00 24.89
CA HIS A 246 -8.31 0.64 24.56
C HIS A 246 -9.74 0.61 24.01
N THR A 247 -9.96 -0.25 23.03
CA THR A 247 -11.28 -0.58 22.47
C THR A 247 -11.31 -2.01 21.94
N THR A 248 -12.39 -2.40 21.25
CA THR A 248 -12.47 -3.69 20.54
C THR A 248 -11.84 -3.59 19.14
N ALA A 249 -11.11 -4.62 18.72
CA ALA A 249 -10.57 -4.71 17.37
C ALA A 249 -11.67 -4.91 16.31
N GLU A 250 -11.28 -4.67 15.05
CA GLU A 250 -12.04 -4.99 13.84
C GLU A 250 -13.43 -4.34 13.72
N ALA A 251 -13.58 -3.15 14.32
CA ALA A 251 -14.79 -2.36 14.21
C ALA A 251 -14.49 -0.87 14.32
N TRP A 252 -15.29 -0.05 13.62
CA TRP A 252 -15.28 1.40 13.81
C TRP A 252 -15.90 1.77 15.16
N GLN A 253 -15.15 2.49 15.97
CA GLN A 253 -15.50 2.88 17.33
C GLN A 253 -15.62 4.40 17.43
N SER A 254 -16.54 4.86 18.29
CA SER A 254 -16.72 6.29 18.55
C SER A 254 -15.79 6.76 19.65
N GLY A 255 -14.68 7.40 19.27
CA GLY A 255 -13.68 7.93 20.21
C GLY A 255 -12.28 7.93 19.61
N ASN A 256 -11.32 8.36 20.42
CA ASN A 256 -9.90 8.34 20.07
C ASN A 256 -9.27 7.09 20.68
N TYR A 257 -9.33 5.97 19.96
CA TYR A 257 -8.81 4.69 20.41
C TYR A 257 -7.64 4.24 19.53
N LEU A 258 -6.68 3.55 20.14
CA LEU A 258 -5.41 3.20 19.50
C LEU A 258 -5.12 1.70 19.54
N ALA A 259 -5.65 0.97 20.53
CA ALA A 259 -5.33 -0.44 20.70
C ALA A 259 -6.49 -1.20 21.36
N THR A 260 -6.28 -2.49 21.55
CA THR A 260 -7.09 -3.32 22.46
C THR A 260 -6.35 -3.53 23.78
N SER A 261 -7.01 -4.16 24.74
CA SER A 261 -6.38 -4.60 26.00
C SER A 261 -5.32 -5.69 25.83
N ASN A 262 -5.17 -6.27 24.63
CA ASN A 262 -4.17 -7.31 24.36
C ASN A 262 -2.80 -6.73 23.95
N GLN A 263 -2.73 -5.41 23.69
CA GLN A 263 -1.49 -4.72 23.32
C GLN A 263 -0.39 -5.00 24.35
N VAL A 264 0.74 -5.55 23.88
CA VAL A 264 1.93 -5.67 24.71
C VAL A 264 2.65 -4.34 24.84
N ASN A 265 3.42 -4.20 25.90
CA ASN A 265 4.32 -3.07 26.08
C ASN A 265 5.68 -3.36 25.43
N GLY A 266 5.90 -2.81 24.25
CA GLY A 266 7.17 -2.92 23.51
C GLY A 266 8.31 -2.09 24.10
N LEU A 267 8.08 -1.33 25.18
CA LEU A 267 9.09 -0.51 25.86
C LEU A 267 9.38 -0.96 27.29
N ASP A 268 8.94 -2.15 27.70
CA ASP A 268 9.13 -2.65 29.07
C ASP A 268 10.56 -3.10 29.43
N SER A 269 11.49 -3.06 28.47
CA SER A 269 12.91 -3.38 28.63
C SER A 269 13.76 -2.56 27.67
N THR A 270 14.99 -2.21 28.07
CA THR A 270 15.99 -1.59 27.19
C THR A 270 16.53 -2.56 26.13
N ASP A 271 16.26 -3.85 26.26
CA ASP A 271 16.57 -4.82 25.20
C ASP A 271 15.54 -4.79 24.06
N ASN A 272 14.41 -4.08 24.24
CA ASN A 272 13.35 -4.06 23.26
C ASN A 272 13.57 -3.03 22.16
N ASN A 273 13.62 -3.51 20.93
CA ASN A 273 13.66 -2.66 19.74
C ASN A 273 12.50 -3.01 18.80
N PHE A 274 12.10 -2.03 17.99
CA PHE A 274 10.98 -2.15 17.05
C PHE A 274 11.36 -1.53 15.70
N TRP A 275 11.12 -2.24 14.60
CA TRP A 275 11.45 -1.81 13.25
C TRP A 275 10.23 -1.85 12.32
N LEU A 276 10.18 -0.89 11.41
CA LEU A 276 9.12 -0.75 10.41
C LEU A 276 9.72 -0.42 9.03
N THR A 277 9.26 -1.09 7.97
CA THR A 277 9.56 -0.72 6.58
C THR A 277 8.50 -1.32 5.63
N GLY A 278 8.59 -0.99 4.34
CA GLY A 278 7.72 -1.54 3.29
C GLY A 278 6.24 -1.26 3.51
N VAL A 279 5.90 -0.07 4.02
CA VAL A 279 4.53 0.32 4.36
C VAL A 279 3.76 0.67 3.10
N GLN A 280 2.61 0.03 2.91
CA GLN A 280 1.73 0.25 1.78
C GLN A 280 0.26 0.23 2.17
N LEU A 281 -0.48 1.29 1.85
CA LEU A 281 -1.95 1.31 1.88
C LEU A 281 -2.48 1.43 0.46
N GLU A 282 -3.30 0.47 0.03
CA GLU A 282 -3.86 0.40 -1.31
C GLU A 282 -5.32 -0.04 -1.30
N LEU A 283 -6.04 0.22 -2.39
CA LEU A 283 -7.42 -0.21 -2.54
C LEU A 283 -7.51 -1.72 -2.78
N GLY A 284 -8.64 -2.30 -2.39
CA GLY A 284 -8.91 -3.73 -2.51
C GLY A 284 -8.68 -4.48 -1.21
N SER A 285 -9.01 -5.77 -1.25
CA SER A 285 -8.99 -6.66 -0.07
C SER A 285 -7.71 -7.49 0.04
N VAL A 286 -6.77 -7.31 -0.88
CA VAL A 286 -5.55 -8.12 -1.02
C VAL A 286 -4.33 -7.22 -1.05
N ALA A 287 -3.36 -7.51 -0.18
CA ALA A 287 -2.06 -6.84 -0.22
C ALA A 287 -1.28 -7.28 -1.46
N THR A 288 -1.00 -6.35 -2.36
CA THR A 288 -0.18 -6.60 -3.54
C THR A 288 1.32 -6.54 -3.18
N PRO A 289 2.23 -6.91 -4.11
CA PRO A 289 3.65 -6.58 -3.94
C PRO A 289 3.86 -5.08 -3.74
N PHE A 290 4.90 -4.72 -2.98
CA PHE A 290 5.22 -3.32 -2.69
C PHE A 290 5.36 -2.50 -3.99
N GLU A 291 4.67 -1.36 -4.07
CA GLU A 291 4.74 -0.42 -5.18
C GLU A 291 6.07 0.33 -5.11
N VAL A 292 6.99 -0.07 -5.98
CA VAL A 292 8.29 0.58 -6.09
C VAL A 292 8.17 1.81 -6.97
N ARG A 293 8.54 2.97 -6.43
CA ARG A 293 8.69 4.19 -7.20
C ARG A 293 10.16 4.50 -7.43
N PRO A 294 10.55 5.06 -8.58
CA PRO A 294 11.89 5.60 -8.74
C PRO A 294 12.19 6.60 -7.62
N PHE A 295 13.41 6.58 -7.09
CA PHE A 295 13.82 7.47 -5.99
C PHE A 295 13.48 8.95 -6.26
N ALA A 296 13.68 9.43 -7.50
CA ALA A 296 13.35 10.80 -7.87
C ALA A 296 11.86 11.14 -7.73
N GLN A 297 10.97 10.19 -8.02
CA GLN A 297 9.53 10.37 -7.82
C GLN A 297 9.20 10.38 -6.33
N GLU A 298 9.78 9.47 -5.54
CA GLU A 298 9.54 9.43 -4.09
C GLU A 298 10.04 10.70 -3.40
N LEU A 299 11.21 11.21 -3.82
CA LEU A 299 11.77 12.47 -3.36
C LEU A 299 10.91 13.67 -3.74
N ASP A 300 10.35 13.72 -4.94
CA ASP A 300 9.45 14.81 -5.37
C ASP A 300 8.17 14.84 -4.52
N LEU A 301 7.59 13.66 -4.25
CA LEU A 301 6.43 13.52 -3.37
C LEU A 301 6.73 13.93 -1.93
N ALA A 302 7.86 13.49 -1.38
CA ALA A 302 8.32 13.87 -0.04
C ALA A 302 8.65 15.37 0.05
N SER A 303 9.20 15.95 -1.03
CA SER A 303 9.57 17.36 -1.13
C SER A 303 8.39 18.31 -1.02
N ARG A 304 7.16 17.84 -1.19
CA ARG A 304 5.97 18.65 -0.86
C ARG A 304 5.85 18.94 0.64
N TYR A 305 6.48 18.17 1.52
CA TYR A 305 6.32 18.28 2.98
C TYR A 305 7.57 18.77 3.70
N ALA A 306 8.75 18.42 3.18
CA ALA A 306 10.01 18.95 3.68
C ALA A 306 11.01 19.11 2.54
N GLN A 307 11.78 20.19 2.53
CA GLN A 307 12.91 20.34 1.62
C GLN A 307 14.12 20.86 2.37
N ALA A 308 15.23 20.15 2.25
CA ALA A 308 16.53 20.66 2.64
C ALA A 308 17.39 20.93 1.40
N SER A 309 18.04 22.08 1.37
CA SER A 309 18.98 22.39 0.29
C SER A 309 20.04 23.37 0.73
N SER A 310 21.10 23.45 -0.07
CA SER A 310 22.16 24.43 0.09
C SER A 310 22.02 25.52 -0.96
N VAL A 311 22.13 26.77 -0.53
CA VAL A 311 22.15 27.95 -1.39
C VAL A 311 23.44 28.72 -1.15
N LYS A 312 24.03 29.24 -2.23
CA LYS A 312 25.12 30.21 -2.12
C LYS A 312 24.48 31.59 -2.12
N SER A 313 24.57 32.30 -1.01
CA SER A 313 24.12 33.68 -0.92
C SER A 313 25.31 34.62 -1.09
N VAL A 314 25.14 35.66 -1.91
CA VAL A 314 25.98 36.87 -1.86
C VAL A 314 25.35 37.84 -0.84
N ASN A 315 26.10 38.79 -0.30
CA ASN A 315 25.55 39.80 0.61
C ASN A 315 24.29 40.46 -0.01
N GLY A 316 23.16 40.40 0.69
CA GLY A 316 21.89 40.98 0.25
C GLY A 316 20.70 40.02 0.35
N VAL A 317 19.76 40.21 -0.57
CA VAL A 317 18.45 39.56 -0.60
C VAL A 317 18.33 38.74 -1.88
N ILE A 318 17.97 37.46 -1.76
CA ILE A 318 17.78 36.55 -2.91
C ILE A 318 16.47 35.78 -2.77
N TRP A 319 15.75 35.63 -3.88
CA TRP A 319 14.62 34.69 -3.97
C TRP A 319 15.14 33.27 -4.18
N VAL A 320 14.73 32.34 -3.31
CA VAL A 320 15.08 30.93 -3.37
C VAL A 320 13.82 30.14 -3.73
N PRO A 321 13.71 29.59 -4.96
CA PRO A 321 12.60 28.71 -5.31
C PRO A 321 12.77 27.35 -4.64
N PHE A 322 11.65 26.73 -4.27
CA PHE A 322 11.62 25.32 -3.89
C PHE A 322 11.72 24.42 -5.13
N ARG A 323 12.24 23.21 -4.96
CA ARG A 323 12.38 22.23 -6.06
C ARG A 323 11.01 21.81 -6.61
N THR A 324 10.09 21.63 -5.68
CA THR A 324 8.69 21.30 -5.90
C THR A 324 7.86 22.27 -5.06
N GLN A 325 6.69 22.67 -5.54
CA GLN A 325 5.79 23.48 -4.73
C GLN A 325 5.46 22.74 -3.42
N MET A 326 5.66 23.41 -2.29
CA MET A 326 5.34 22.88 -0.97
C MET A 326 3.82 22.71 -0.82
N ARG A 327 3.39 21.79 0.04
CA ARG A 327 1.97 21.52 0.34
C ARG A 327 1.21 22.76 0.80
N ALA A 328 1.89 23.59 1.60
CA ALA A 328 1.43 24.88 2.09
C ALA A 328 2.64 25.80 2.25
N ALA A 329 2.42 27.09 2.53
CA ALA A 329 3.51 27.98 2.90
C ALA A 329 4.29 27.37 4.08
N PRO A 330 5.59 27.05 3.92
CA PRO A 330 6.35 26.33 4.93
C PRO A 330 6.84 27.23 6.05
N THR A 331 7.34 26.63 7.12
CA THR A 331 8.33 27.27 7.99
C THR A 331 9.72 27.04 7.40
N VAL A 332 10.49 28.10 7.19
CA VAL A 332 11.85 28.02 6.64
C VAL A 332 12.87 28.38 7.70
N THR A 333 13.75 27.44 8.01
CA THR A 333 14.84 27.60 8.96
C THR A 333 16.18 27.59 8.21
N PRO A 334 16.77 28.75 7.90
CA PRO A 334 18.12 28.82 7.34
C PRO A 334 19.18 28.62 8.42
N SER A 335 20.35 28.12 8.04
CA SER A 335 21.49 27.92 8.95
C SER A 335 22.11 29.25 9.43
N ALA A 336 21.89 30.34 8.68
CA ALA A 336 22.19 31.71 9.07
C ALA A 336 21.35 32.69 8.23
N GLY A 337 21.23 33.94 8.71
CA GLY A 337 20.39 34.96 8.08
C GLY A 337 18.92 34.83 8.48
N SER A 338 18.04 35.45 7.71
CA SER A 338 16.59 35.42 7.92
C SER A 338 15.84 35.09 6.63
N SER A 339 14.74 34.35 6.79
CA SER A 339 13.78 34.08 5.73
C SER A 339 12.61 35.08 5.80
N GLY A 340 12.09 35.48 4.65
CA GLY A 340 10.94 36.38 4.48
C GLY A 340 10.14 36.02 3.22
N ASP A 341 9.00 36.66 3.00
CA ASP A 341 8.10 36.43 1.86
C ASP A 341 7.86 34.94 1.54
N ILE A 342 7.65 34.15 2.58
CA ILE A 342 7.58 32.69 2.46
C ILE A 342 6.24 32.30 1.83
N THR A 343 6.31 31.61 0.71
CA THR A 343 5.16 31.07 -0.03
C THR A 343 5.35 29.58 -0.28
N ALA A 344 4.36 28.91 -0.88
CA ALA A 344 4.52 27.51 -1.29
C ALA A 344 5.56 27.31 -2.41
N ASP A 345 5.90 28.36 -3.16
CA ASP A 345 6.79 28.28 -4.33
C ASP A 345 8.25 28.63 -3.99
N GLY A 346 8.48 29.33 -2.88
CA GLY A 346 9.80 29.77 -2.47
C GLY A 346 9.76 30.77 -1.32
N PHE A 347 10.93 31.32 -1.02
CA PHE A 347 11.10 32.34 0.02
C PHE A 347 12.22 33.29 -0.33
N THR A 348 12.19 34.47 0.28
CA THR A 348 13.29 35.42 0.26
C THR A 348 14.28 35.08 1.38
N LEU A 349 15.57 34.94 1.04
CA LEU A 349 16.66 34.79 1.99
C LEU A 349 17.45 36.10 2.07
N THR A 350 17.58 36.64 3.28
CA THR A 350 18.40 37.82 3.58
C THR A 350 19.62 37.41 4.39
N HIS A 351 20.82 37.81 3.93
CA HIS A 351 22.07 37.50 4.61
C HIS A 351 23.12 38.61 4.45
N ASN A 352 23.89 38.86 5.52
CA ASN A 352 24.79 40.03 5.61
C ASN A 352 26.24 39.74 5.15
N THR A 353 26.55 38.53 4.71
CA THR A 353 27.92 38.12 4.28
C THR A 353 27.84 37.00 3.25
N ALA A 354 28.74 36.93 2.27
CA ALA A 354 28.69 35.82 1.31
C ALA A 354 29.03 34.48 2.00
N ALA A 355 28.13 33.50 1.93
CA ALA A 355 28.31 32.18 2.55
C ALA A 355 27.52 31.10 1.82
N ALA A 356 28.00 29.85 1.91
CA ALA A 356 27.17 28.69 1.63
C ALA A 356 26.27 28.44 2.84
N LEU A 357 24.96 28.42 2.62
CA LEU A 357 23.95 28.29 3.66
C LEU A 357 23.09 27.08 3.35
N THR A 358 22.67 26.37 4.39
CA THR A 358 21.63 25.34 4.26
C THR A 358 20.30 25.92 4.75
N TYR A 359 19.20 25.41 4.22
CA TYR A 359 17.89 25.66 4.79
C TYR A 359 17.13 24.36 4.92
N LEU A 360 16.21 24.32 5.89
CA LEU A 360 15.15 23.33 5.99
C LEU A 360 13.81 24.05 5.91
N ALA A 361 13.03 23.75 4.88
CA ALA A 361 11.65 24.20 4.74
C ALA A 361 10.73 23.04 5.11
N THR A 362 9.76 23.26 5.98
CA THR A 362 8.78 22.24 6.39
C THR A 362 7.36 22.76 6.27
N SER A 363 6.51 21.97 5.60
CA SER A 363 5.06 22.11 5.57
C SER A 363 4.47 20.73 5.86
N GLU A 364 4.86 20.16 6.99
CA GLU A 364 4.31 18.90 7.48
C GLU A 364 2.84 19.07 7.93
N LEU A 365 2.15 17.95 8.12
CA LEU A 365 0.73 17.89 8.48
C LEU A 365 0.45 17.95 9.98
#